data_AF-A0A2V8QIZ4-F1
#
_entry.id   AF-A0A2V8QIZ4-F1
#
_cell.length_a   1.000
_cell.length_b   1.000
_cell.length_c   1.000
_cell.angle_alpha   90.00
_cell.angle_beta   90.00
_cell.angle_gamma   90.00
#
_symmetry.space_group_name_H-M   'P 1'
#
loop_
_entity.id
_entity.type
_entity.pdbx_description
1 polymer ?
#
loop_
_entity_poly.entity_id
_entity_poly.type
_entity_poly.pdbx_seq_one_letter_code
_entity_poly.pdbx_strand_id
1 'polypeptide(L)'
;MKRTIIALLLLTTTVSAQQRSLSSNTPLPTPTSTGTVTLSLAEYNRLSELAARKPKRAEAPPTPYVLSRSEFKLRIEDQSVVGTVGITGQVLDHGSAKVPLTTGLTILEAKQAGNPLPLLQEQRTHSAIINGPAPFVV
;
A
#
# COMPACT_ATOMS: atom_id res chain seq x y z
N MET A 1 40.07 70.85 -3.92
CA MET A 1 41.03 69.84 -4.42
C MET A 1 40.98 68.53 -3.60
N LYS A 2 39.84 67.80 -3.52
CA LYS A 2 39.74 66.51 -2.78
C LYS A 2 38.63 65.56 -3.30
N ARG A 3 38.17 65.69 -4.55
CA ARG A 3 37.04 64.86 -5.07
C ARG A 3 37.30 64.15 -6.40
N THR A 4 38.51 64.25 -6.95
CA THR A 4 38.85 63.71 -8.28
C THR A 4 39.91 62.60 -8.26
N ILE A 5 40.22 62.03 -7.09
CA ILE A 5 41.25 60.97 -6.94
C ILE A 5 40.65 59.58 -6.59
N ILE A 6 39.33 59.45 -6.48
CA ILE A 6 38.68 58.16 -6.14
C ILE A 6 38.15 57.42 -7.39
N ALA A 7 38.26 58.00 -8.58
CA ALA A 7 37.73 57.40 -9.82
C ALA A 7 38.76 56.60 -10.64
N LEU A 8 39.98 56.37 -10.13
CA LEU A 8 41.08 55.75 -10.90
C LEU A 8 41.80 54.62 -10.15
N LEU A 9 41.05 53.76 -9.44
CA LEU A 9 41.63 52.56 -8.80
C LEU A 9 40.61 51.41 -8.66
N LEU A 10 39.92 51.06 -9.75
CA LEU A 10 39.02 49.90 -9.82
C LEU A 10 39.18 49.21 -11.18
N LEU A 11 40.39 48.75 -11.46
CA LEU A 11 40.72 47.99 -12.65
C LEU A 11 41.68 46.84 -12.32
N THR A 12 41.22 45.89 -11.49
CA THR A 12 41.94 44.64 -11.24
C THR A 12 40.96 43.47 -11.11
N THR A 13 40.85 42.72 -12.23
CA THR A 13 40.73 41.26 -12.30
C THR A 13 39.54 40.58 -11.62
N THR A 14 38.41 40.52 -12.32
CA THR A 14 37.47 39.39 -12.20
C THR A 14 37.99 38.22 -13.05
N VAL A 15 38.68 37.26 -12.42
CA VAL A 15 38.88 35.93 -13.01
C VAL A 15 37.57 35.18 -12.85
N SER A 16 36.73 35.22 -13.88
CA SER A 16 35.63 34.29 -14.03
C SER A 16 36.23 32.92 -14.35
N ALA A 17 36.40 32.07 -13.34
CA ALA A 17 36.59 30.64 -13.52
C ALA A 17 35.29 30.07 -14.11
N GLN A 18 35.18 30.13 -15.44
CA GLN A 18 34.07 29.61 -16.21
C GLN A 18 34.19 28.07 -16.20
N GLN A 19 33.61 27.45 -15.19
CA GLN A 19 33.51 25.99 -15.06
C GLN A 19 32.67 25.49 -16.25
N ARG A 20 33.34 24.97 -17.27
CA ARG A 20 32.72 24.33 -18.44
C ARG A 20 32.00 23.07 -17.95
N SER A 21 30.71 23.17 -17.69
CA SER A 21 29.82 22.02 -17.64
C SER A 21 29.80 21.42 -19.05
N LEU A 22 30.57 20.36 -19.28
CA LEU A 22 30.41 19.52 -20.46
C LEU A 22 29.10 18.76 -20.33
N SER A 23 28.00 19.42 -20.68
CA SER A 23 26.73 18.74 -20.96
C SER A 23 26.89 17.98 -22.27
N SER A 24 27.29 16.70 -22.18
CA SER A 24 27.22 15.78 -23.31
C SER A 24 25.75 15.49 -23.61
N ASN A 25 25.17 16.27 -24.52
CA ASN A 25 23.86 15.98 -25.11
C ASN A 25 24.02 14.84 -26.12
N THR A 26 24.23 13.62 -25.62
CA THR A 26 24.20 12.40 -26.44
C THR A 26 22.74 11.94 -26.54
N PRO A 27 22.17 11.80 -27.74
CA PRO A 27 20.81 11.30 -27.90
C PRO A 27 20.68 9.92 -27.24
N LEU A 28 19.68 9.74 -26.38
CA LEU A 28 19.43 8.46 -25.70
C LEU A 28 19.18 7.37 -26.74
N PRO A 29 19.93 6.25 -26.74
CA PRO A 29 19.64 5.13 -27.62
C PRO A 29 18.27 4.54 -27.30
N THR A 30 17.49 4.28 -28.34
CA THR A 30 16.19 3.61 -28.24
C THR A 30 16.36 2.20 -27.64
N PRO A 31 15.45 1.74 -26.77
CA PRO A 31 15.62 0.56 -25.91
C PRO A 31 15.64 -0.80 -26.63
N THR A 32 15.77 -0.84 -27.96
CA THR A 32 15.74 -2.06 -28.79
C THR A 32 17.10 -2.43 -29.40
N SER A 33 18.17 -1.68 -29.10
CA SER A 33 19.52 -1.94 -29.60
C SER A 33 20.36 -2.63 -28.53
N THR A 34 20.62 -3.92 -28.68
CA THR A 34 21.67 -4.61 -27.91
C THR A 34 23.03 -4.05 -28.35
N GLY A 35 23.60 -3.16 -27.53
CA GLY A 35 24.86 -2.49 -27.80
C GLY A 35 25.62 -2.16 -26.52
N THR A 36 26.95 -2.07 -26.63
CA THR A 36 27.83 -1.68 -25.52
C THR A 36 27.62 -0.19 -25.20
N VAL A 37 27.18 0.11 -23.98
CA VAL A 37 27.02 1.48 -23.49
C VAL A 37 28.28 1.85 -22.71
N THR A 38 28.99 2.90 -23.16
CA THR A 38 30.06 3.50 -22.37
C THR A 38 29.46 4.48 -21.38
N LEU A 39 29.68 4.23 -20.09
CA LEU A 39 29.23 5.09 -18.99
C LEU A 39 30.44 5.67 -18.27
N SER A 40 30.32 6.91 -17.78
CA SER A 40 31.29 7.42 -16.82
C SER A 40 31.18 6.65 -15.51
N LEU A 41 32.29 6.54 -14.76
CA LEU A 41 32.29 5.88 -13.44
C LEU A 41 31.28 6.53 -12.48
N ALA A 42 31.10 7.85 -12.58
CA ALA A 42 30.14 8.59 -11.77
C ALA A 42 28.68 8.21 -12.11
N GLU A 43 28.34 8.05 -13.39
CA GLU A 43 27.00 7.60 -13.81
C GLU A 43 26.74 6.15 -13.42
N TYR A 44 27.73 5.28 -13.61
CA TYR A 44 27.65 3.89 -13.17
C TYR A 44 27.37 3.80 -11.66
N ASN A 45 28.14 4.50 -10.83
CA ASN A 45 27.96 4.49 -9.38
C ASN A 45 26.57 5.02 -8.99
N ARG A 46 26.13 6.13 -9.60
CA ARG A 46 24.80 6.69 -9.35
C ARG A 46 23.68 5.70 -9.70
N LEU A 47 23.77 5.03 -10.85
CA LEU A 47 22.77 4.03 -11.26
C LEU A 47 22.81 2.79 -10.37
N SER A 48 24.00 2.35 -9.98
CA SER A 48 24.18 1.25 -9.04
C SER A 48 23.55 1.57 -7.68
N GLU A 49 23.76 2.78 -7.16
CA GLU A 49 23.15 3.25 -5.93
C GLU A 49 21.62 3.34 -6.03
N LEU A 50 21.09 3.82 -7.16
CA LEU A 50 19.65 3.87 -7.41
C LEU A 50 19.03 2.47 -7.52
N ALA A 51 19.71 1.54 -8.19
CA ALA A 51 19.28 0.16 -8.30
C ALA A 51 19.32 -0.58 -6.95
N ALA A 52 20.25 -0.21 -6.07
CA ALA A 52 20.34 -0.74 -4.72
C ALA A 52 19.27 -0.18 -3.76
N ARG A 53 18.52 0.86 -4.15
CA ARG A 53 17.43 1.39 -3.32
C ARG A 53 16.30 0.39 -3.24
N LYS A 54 16.13 -0.22 -2.06
CA LYS A 54 14.96 -1.04 -1.77
C LYS A 54 13.69 -0.18 -1.89
N PRO A 55 12.70 -0.58 -2.70
CA PRO A 55 11.43 0.15 -2.77
C PRO A 55 10.78 0.19 -1.39
N LYS A 56 10.25 1.36 -1.02
CA LYS A 56 9.48 1.52 0.23
C LYS A 56 8.30 0.56 0.17
N ARG A 57 8.19 -0.32 1.15
CA ARG A 57 7.03 -1.21 1.27
C ARG A 57 5.79 -0.33 1.45
N ALA A 58 4.79 -0.52 0.60
CA ALA A 58 3.49 0.10 0.78
C ALA A 58 2.91 -0.36 2.13
N GLU A 59 2.28 0.56 2.83
CA GLU A 59 1.53 0.25 4.04
C GLU A 59 0.33 -0.63 3.68
N ALA A 60 0.04 -1.63 4.51
CA ALA A 60 -1.14 -2.47 4.30
C ALA A 60 -2.41 -1.64 4.53
N PRO A 61 -3.50 -1.88 3.78
CA PRO A 61 -4.76 -1.20 4.02
C PRO A 61 -5.28 -1.50 5.43
N PRO A 62 -6.05 -0.57 6.04
CA PRO A 62 -6.69 -0.80 7.33
C PRO A 62 -7.56 -2.06 7.30
N THR A 63 -7.57 -2.81 8.41
CA THR A 63 -8.41 -3.99 8.54
C THR A 63 -9.87 -3.57 8.80
N PRO A 64 -10.84 -3.98 7.97
CA PRO A 64 -12.22 -3.50 8.06
C PRO A 64 -13.00 -4.06 9.26
N TYR A 65 -12.56 -5.18 9.83
CA TYR A 65 -13.20 -5.86 10.96
C TYR A 65 -12.18 -6.67 11.77
N VAL A 66 -12.55 -6.98 13.02
CA VAL A 66 -11.80 -7.88 13.91
C VAL A 66 -12.77 -8.89 14.52
N LEU A 67 -12.34 -10.14 14.60
CA LEU A 67 -13.07 -11.20 15.28
C LEU A 67 -12.51 -11.37 16.69
N SER A 68 -13.37 -11.31 17.71
CA SER A 68 -12.99 -11.37 19.12
C SER A 68 -13.25 -12.74 19.74
N ARG A 69 -14.36 -13.39 19.39
CA ARG A 69 -14.75 -14.70 19.96
C ARG A 69 -15.54 -15.53 18.96
N SER A 70 -15.35 -16.84 19.03
CA SER A 70 -16.13 -17.82 18.28
C SER A 70 -16.51 -18.98 19.18
N GLU A 71 -17.79 -19.33 19.23
CA GLU A 71 -18.34 -20.43 20.00
C GLU A 71 -18.97 -21.45 19.07
N PHE A 72 -18.65 -22.71 19.26
CA PHE A 72 -19.16 -23.79 18.42
C PHE A 72 -19.91 -24.80 19.29
N LYS A 73 -21.18 -25.03 18.98
CA LYS A 73 -22.01 -26.08 19.59
C LYS A 73 -22.37 -27.07 18.50
N LEU A 74 -21.57 -28.12 18.38
CA LEU A 74 -21.67 -29.09 17.30
C LEU A 74 -22.14 -30.44 17.84
N ARG A 75 -22.97 -31.12 17.07
CA ARG A 75 -23.37 -32.52 17.28
C ARG A 75 -23.24 -33.29 15.99
N ILE A 76 -23.05 -34.60 16.11
CA ILE A 76 -23.05 -35.51 14.96
C ILE A 76 -24.47 -36.03 14.79
N GLU A 77 -24.99 -35.97 13.57
CA GLU A 77 -26.31 -36.50 13.19
C GLU A 77 -26.15 -37.27 11.88
N ASP A 78 -26.50 -38.56 11.92
CA ASP A 78 -26.24 -39.54 10.86
C ASP A 78 -24.76 -39.57 10.44
N GLN A 79 -24.46 -39.00 9.26
CA GLN A 79 -23.12 -38.87 8.69
C GLN A 79 -22.69 -37.40 8.54
N SER A 80 -23.37 -36.48 9.23
CA SER A 80 -23.16 -35.04 9.12
C SER A 80 -22.88 -34.41 10.50
N VAL A 81 -22.19 -33.27 10.48
CA VAL A 81 -22.01 -32.43 11.68
C VAL A 81 -22.95 -31.25 11.57
N VAL A 82 -23.84 -31.11 12.54
CA VAL A 82 -24.84 -30.04 12.60
C VAL A 82 -24.67 -29.29 13.91
N GLY A 83 -24.86 -27.99 13.89
CA GLY A 83 -24.68 -27.19 15.08
C GLY A 83 -24.91 -25.71 14.89
N THR A 84 -24.61 -24.96 15.94
CA THR A 84 -24.69 -23.49 15.96
C THR A 84 -23.31 -22.92 16.18
N VAL A 85 -23.02 -21.82 15.47
CA VAL A 85 -21.79 -21.05 15.62
C VAL A 85 -22.16 -19.65 16.06
N GLY A 86 -21.65 -19.21 17.20
CA GLY A 86 -21.77 -17.83 17.67
C GLY A 86 -20.48 -17.07 17.40
N ILE A 87 -20.57 -15.90 16.78
CA ILE A 87 -19.43 -15.12 16.31
C ILE A 87 -19.55 -13.70 16.88
N THR A 88 -18.53 -13.25 17.61
CA THR A 88 -18.46 -11.90 18.17
C THR A 88 -17.25 -11.17 17.65
N GLY A 89 -17.43 -9.94 17.20
CA GLY A 89 -16.35 -9.11 16.69
C GLY A 89 -16.70 -7.63 16.66
N GLN A 90 -15.93 -6.87 15.89
CA GLN A 90 -16.13 -5.45 15.67
C GLN A 90 -15.85 -5.09 14.22
N VAL A 91 -16.75 -4.30 13.62
CA VAL A 91 -16.47 -3.61 12.36
C VAL A 91 -15.77 -2.30 12.70
N LEU A 92 -14.62 -2.07 12.08
CA LEU A 92 -13.79 -0.88 12.27
C LEU A 92 -14.05 0.17 11.20
N ASP A 93 -14.45 -0.26 10.00
CA ASP A 93 -14.77 0.63 8.90
C ASP A 93 -16.09 1.40 9.13
N HIS A 94 -16.13 2.61 8.59
CA HIS A 94 -17.36 3.40 8.50
C HIS A 94 -18.22 2.90 7.34
N GLY A 95 -19.41 2.39 7.65
CA GLY A 95 -20.35 1.88 6.66
C GLY A 95 -20.46 0.35 6.66
N SER A 96 -20.89 -0.22 5.54
CA SER A 96 -21.13 -1.66 5.41
C SER A 96 -19.83 -2.40 5.11
N ALA A 97 -19.40 -3.28 6.02
CA ALA A 97 -18.27 -4.16 5.83
C ALA A 97 -18.74 -5.59 5.51
N LYS A 98 -18.02 -6.24 4.58
CA LYS A 98 -18.18 -7.67 4.30
C LYS A 98 -17.36 -8.48 5.29
N VAL A 99 -18.04 -9.13 6.23
CA VAL A 99 -17.43 -9.94 7.28
C VAL A 99 -17.58 -11.42 6.94
N PRO A 100 -16.50 -12.15 6.58
CA PRO A 100 -16.57 -13.58 6.33
C PRO A 100 -16.87 -14.33 7.63
N LEU A 101 -17.88 -15.20 7.59
CA LEU A 101 -18.33 -15.99 8.74
C LEU A 101 -17.78 -17.41 8.69
N THR A 102 -18.00 -18.11 7.57
CA THR A 102 -17.62 -19.52 7.42
C THR A 102 -17.22 -19.83 5.98
N THR A 103 -16.47 -20.92 5.79
CA THR A 103 -16.09 -21.42 4.46
C THR A 103 -16.42 -22.90 4.38
N GLY A 104 -17.08 -23.32 3.30
CA GLY A 104 -17.40 -24.74 3.03
C GLY A 104 -18.49 -25.35 3.91
N LEU A 105 -19.17 -24.55 4.74
CA LEU A 105 -20.32 -24.97 5.53
C LEU A 105 -21.62 -24.52 4.88
N THR A 106 -22.69 -25.29 5.07
CA THR A 106 -24.05 -24.90 4.70
C THR A 106 -24.68 -24.13 5.87
N ILE A 107 -25.13 -22.90 5.62
CA ILE A 107 -25.84 -22.11 6.62
C ILE A 107 -27.33 -22.39 6.49
N LEU A 108 -27.92 -22.96 7.53
CA LEU A 108 -29.37 -23.19 7.59
C LEU A 108 -30.12 -21.93 8.04
N GLU A 109 -29.52 -21.20 8.99
CA GLU A 109 -30.07 -19.97 9.54
C GLU A 109 -28.92 -19.09 10.06
N ALA A 110 -29.04 -17.78 9.87
CA ALA A 110 -28.14 -16.80 10.46
C ALA A 110 -28.94 -15.60 10.97
N LYS A 111 -28.66 -15.17 12.19
CA LYS A 111 -29.40 -14.10 12.87
C LYS A 111 -28.45 -13.15 13.55
N GLN A 112 -28.79 -11.87 13.54
CA GLN A 112 -28.14 -10.86 14.36
C GLN A 112 -29.19 -10.19 15.23
N ALA A 113 -29.03 -10.27 16.55
CA ALA A 113 -30.02 -9.76 17.51
C ALA A 113 -31.47 -10.22 17.20
N GLY A 114 -31.63 -11.46 16.73
CA GLY A 114 -32.92 -12.06 16.37
C GLY A 114 -33.43 -11.76 14.96
N ASN A 115 -32.84 -10.79 14.24
CA ASN A 115 -33.22 -10.47 12.87
C ASN A 115 -32.43 -11.31 11.86
N PRO A 116 -33.00 -11.65 10.69
CA PRO A 116 -32.26 -12.32 9.62
C PRO A 116 -31.00 -11.55 9.24
N LEU A 117 -29.86 -12.24 9.19
CA LEU A 117 -28.58 -11.66 8.81
C LEU A 117 -28.45 -11.64 7.28
N PRO A 118 -28.16 -10.48 6.65
CA PRO A 118 -27.89 -10.44 5.21
C PRO A 118 -26.61 -11.19 4.87
N LEU A 119 -26.75 -12.33 4.20
CA LEU A 119 -25.64 -13.18 3.79
C LEU A 119 -25.32 -12.98 2.30
N LEU A 120 -24.03 -12.96 2.00
CA LEU A 120 -23.47 -13.01 0.67
C LEU A 120 -22.61 -14.27 0.56
N GLN A 121 -22.86 -15.09 -0.46
CA GLN A 121 -22.03 -16.25 -0.76
C GLN A 121 -21.18 -15.95 -1.99
N GLU A 122 -19.87 -15.95 -1.80
CA GLU A 122 -18.90 -15.88 -2.90
C GLU A 122 -18.09 -17.18 -2.89
N GLN A 123 -18.22 -17.97 -3.96
CA GLN A 123 -17.57 -19.28 -4.09
C GLN A 123 -17.99 -20.23 -2.94
N ARG A 124 -17.10 -20.51 -1.99
CA ARG A 124 -17.35 -21.35 -0.81
C ARG A 124 -17.42 -20.56 0.49
N THR A 125 -17.30 -19.24 0.44
CA THR A 125 -17.26 -18.38 1.63
C THR A 125 -18.60 -17.68 1.82
N HIS A 126 -19.19 -17.84 3.00
CA HIS A 126 -20.36 -17.09 3.42
C HIS A 126 -19.91 -15.88 4.24
N SER A 127 -20.33 -14.70 3.81
CA SER A 127 -20.04 -13.43 4.47
C SER A 127 -21.33 -12.73 4.88
N ALA A 128 -21.30 -11.98 5.98
CA ALA A 128 -22.37 -11.07 6.36
C ALA A 128 -22.03 -9.63 5.98
N ILE A 129 -23.05 -8.85 5.65
CA ILE A 129 -22.92 -7.40 5.49
C ILE A 129 -23.30 -6.75 6.82
N ILE A 130 -22.30 -6.21 7.51
CA ILE A 130 -22.46 -5.62 8.86
C ILE A 130 -22.08 -4.15 8.80
N ASN A 131 -22.92 -3.29 9.36
CA ASN A 131 -22.67 -1.86 9.42
C ASN A 131 -21.78 -1.51 10.63
N GLY A 132 -20.76 -0.71 10.41
CA GLY A 132 -19.86 -0.18 11.41
C GLY A 132 -19.74 1.35 11.39
N PRO A 133 -18.94 1.92 12.31
CA PRO A 133 -18.08 1.23 13.25
C PRO A 133 -18.87 0.77 14.50
N ALA A 134 -18.92 -0.54 14.76
CA ALA A 134 -19.69 -1.11 15.87
C ALA A 134 -19.28 -2.54 16.21
N PRO A 135 -19.43 -2.98 17.48
CA PRO A 135 -19.37 -4.39 17.83
C PRO A 135 -20.55 -5.16 17.22
N PHE A 136 -20.34 -6.44 16.91
CA PHE A 136 -21.38 -7.34 16.41
C PHE A 136 -21.36 -8.68 17.13
N VAL A 137 -22.54 -9.31 17.20
CA VAL A 137 -22.77 -10.67 17.70
C VAL A 137 -23.76 -11.33 16.76
N VAL A 138 -23.34 -12.42 16.12
CA VAL A 138 -24.13 -13.18 15.14
C VAL A 138 -24.08 -14.68 15.42
#